data_AF-U6L0P8-F1
#
_entry.id   AF-U6L0P8-F1
#
_cell.length_a   1.000
_cell.length_b   1.000
_cell.length_c   1.000
_cell.angle_alpha   90.00
_cell.angle_beta   90.00
_cell.angle_gamma   90.00
#
_symmetry.space_group_name_H-M   'P 1'
#
loop_
_entity.id
_entity.type
_entity.pdbx_description
1 polymer ?
#
loop_
_entity_poly.entity_id
_entity_poly.type
_entity_poly.pdbx_seq_one_letter_code
_entity_poly.pdbx_strand_id
1 'polypeptide(L)'
;MGVPTFYRWLSCRFPRVVVDVLDQQQQHSSSSSSSAAATESAAAQQQQQREAESSGQPPEDDPTQQTQQPADQQQQQQEQQQQQQQQQEQQQQQQVDCDCLYLDMNGIIHPCCHSEDGSSPPSESEMHQAIFLYIDRLVEIAQPRLLLYLAIGK
;
A
#
# COMPACT_ATOMS: atom_id res chain seq x y z
N MET A 1 -11.16 -31.83 -7.90
CA MET A 1 -10.52 -31.01 -6.84
C MET A 1 -11.08 -29.60 -6.98
N GLY A 2 -11.53 -28.96 -5.90
CA GLY A 2 -12.07 -27.59 -5.98
C GLY A 2 -10.96 -26.54 -6.04
N VAL A 3 -11.32 -25.32 -6.48
CA VAL A 3 -10.40 -24.16 -6.59
C VAL A 3 -9.59 -23.93 -5.30
N PRO A 4 -10.19 -23.91 -4.08
CA PRO A 4 -9.42 -23.65 -2.86
C PRO A 4 -8.38 -24.74 -2.54
N THR A 5 -8.70 -26.00 -2.81
CA THR A 5 -7.79 -27.12 -2.56
C THR A 5 -6.60 -27.07 -3.51
N PHE A 6 -6.84 -26.79 -4.79
CA PHE A 6 -5.78 -26.66 -5.79
C PHE A 6 -4.88 -25.46 -5.51
N TYR A 7 -5.48 -24.31 -5.18
CA TYR A 7 -4.74 -23.10 -4.80
C TYR A 7 -3.81 -23.36 -3.61
N ARG A 8 -4.33 -23.97 -2.53
CA ARG A 8 -3.50 -24.31 -1.35
C ARG A 8 -2.33 -25.22 -1.72
N TRP A 9 -2.58 -26.25 -2.53
CA TRP A 9 -1.52 -27.15 -2.98
C TRP A 9 -0.45 -26.41 -3.81
N LEU A 10 -0.87 -25.52 -4.72
CA LEU A 10 0.02 -24.73 -5.57
C LEU A 10 0.90 -23.80 -4.73
N SER A 11 0.31 -23.04 -3.80
CA SER A 11 1.03 -22.09 -2.95
C SER A 11 2.05 -22.79 -2.04
N CYS A 12 1.71 -23.96 -1.49
CA CYS A 12 2.66 -24.73 -0.68
C CYS A 12 3.80 -25.34 -1.51
N ARG A 13 3.50 -25.78 -2.74
CA ARG A 13 4.47 -26.48 -3.60
C ARG A 13 5.41 -25.54 -4.34
N PHE A 14 4.96 -24.33 -4.66
CA PHE A 14 5.71 -23.31 -5.39
C PHE A 14 5.46 -21.91 -4.79
N PRO A 15 6.16 -21.54 -3.71
CA PRO A 15 5.90 -20.29 -2.97
C PRO A 15 6.07 -19.00 -3.78
N ARG A 16 6.78 -19.04 -4.91
CA ARG A 16 7.01 -17.87 -5.78
C ARG A 16 5.97 -17.70 -6.89
N VAL A 17 5.04 -18.65 -7.04
CA VAL A 17 4.02 -18.61 -8.11
C VAL A 17 2.89 -17.65 -7.77
N VAL A 18 2.54 -17.54 -6.48
CA VAL A 18 1.54 -16.59 -6.01
C VAL A 18 2.27 -15.34 -5.51
N VAL A 19 1.94 -14.21 -6.12
CA VAL A 19 2.45 -12.89 -5.75
C VAL A 19 1.25 -11.98 -5.61
N ASP A 20 1.26 -11.13 -4.58
CA ASP A 20 0.21 -10.15 -4.37
C ASP A 20 0.26 -9.09 -5.48
N VAL A 21 -0.91 -8.77 -6.00
CA VAL A 21 -1.08 -7.74 -7.00
C VAL A 21 -1.05 -6.38 -6.30
N LEU A 22 -0.13 -5.51 -6.72
CA LEU A 22 -0.04 -4.15 -6.17
C LEU A 22 -1.09 -3.27 -6.82
N ASP A 23 -1.92 -2.67 -5.99
CA ASP A 23 -2.92 -1.71 -6.42
C ASP A 23 -2.58 -0.32 -5.87
N GLN A 24 -2.34 0.63 -6.77
CA GLN A 24 -1.95 1.98 -6.38
C GLN A 24 -3.11 2.81 -5.82
N GLN A 25 -4.38 2.42 -6.01
CA GLN A 25 -5.52 3.19 -5.51
C GLN A 25 -5.63 3.20 -3.97
N GLN A 26 -5.14 2.16 -3.28
CA GLN A 26 -5.15 2.13 -1.81
C GLN A 26 -4.16 3.10 -1.14
N GLN A 27 -3.18 3.64 -1.88
CA GLN A 27 -2.17 4.56 -1.34
C GLN A 27 -2.68 6.01 -1.20
N HIS A 28 -3.76 6.38 -1.90
CA HIS A 28 -4.35 7.72 -1.81
C HIS A 28 -5.33 7.89 -0.63
N SER A 29 -5.85 6.79 -0.07
CA SER A 29 -6.71 6.84 1.14
C SER A 29 -5.93 6.90 2.46
N SER A 30 -4.66 6.50 2.48
CA SER A 30 -3.83 6.46 3.70
C SER A 30 -2.88 7.66 3.86
N SER A 31 -2.64 8.43 2.79
CA SER A 31 -1.81 9.65 2.80
C SER A 31 -2.58 10.92 3.19
N SER A 32 -3.91 10.90 3.13
CA SER A 32 -4.76 12.02 3.55
C SER A 32 -4.98 12.08 5.07
N SER A 33 -4.74 11.00 5.81
CA SER A 33 -4.84 10.95 7.28
C SER A 33 -3.52 11.22 8.02
N SER A 34 -2.37 11.09 7.36
CA SER A 34 -1.04 11.15 8.00
C SER A 34 -0.35 12.53 7.90
N SER A 35 -0.73 13.38 6.93
CA SER A 35 -0.13 14.71 6.74
C SER A 35 -0.69 15.80 7.67
N ALA A 36 -1.91 15.64 8.19
CA ALA A 36 -2.51 16.63 9.09
C ALA A 36 -1.91 16.59 10.51
N ALA A 37 -1.56 15.42 11.03
CA ALA A 37 -1.12 15.26 12.42
C ALA A 37 0.32 15.74 12.68
N ALA A 38 1.19 15.75 11.66
CA ALA A 38 2.61 16.09 11.84
C ALA A 38 2.87 17.60 11.99
N THR A 39 1.96 18.45 11.53
CA THR A 39 2.20 19.91 11.47
C THR A 39 1.86 20.64 12.77
N GLU A 40 0.97 20.08 13.60
CA GLU A 40 0.56 20.70 14.88
C GLU A 40 1.60 20.49 16.00
N SER A 41 2.34 19.38 16.00
CA SER A 41 3.32 19.08 17.05
C SER A 41 4.60 19.93 16.97
N ALA A 42 5.00 20.36 15.77
CA ALA A 42 6.23 21.13 15.58
C ALA A 42 6.09 22.60 16.01
N ALA A 43 4.90 23.20 15.83
CA ALA A 43 4.65 24.58 16.23
C ALA A 43 4.54 24.75 17.76
N ALA A 44 3.98 23.75 18.46
CA ALA A 44 3.82 23.80 19.92
C ALA A 44 5.15 23.69 20.68
N GLN A 45 6.12 22.94 20.16
CA GLN A 45 7.45 22.79 20.79
C GLN A 45 8.32 24.04 20.62
N GLN A 46 8.16 24.78 19.52
CA GLN A 46 8.97 25.96 19.23
C GLN A 46 8.56 27.18 20.10
N GLN A 47 7.33 27.19 20.62
CA GLN A 47 6.85 28.26 21.50
C GLN A 47 7.31 28.09 22.95
N GLN A 48 7.43 26.84 23.44
CA GLN A 48 7.97 26.56 24.78
C GLN A 48 9.48 26.85 24.89
N GLN A 49 10.24 26.75 23.79
CA GLN A 49 11.66 27.09 23.79
C GLN A 49 11.93 28.61 23.81
N ARG A 50 11.04 29.46 23.27
CA ARG A 50 11.22 30.92 23.33
C ARG A 50 10.86 31.53 24.68
N GLU A 51 10.01 30.87 25.48
CA GLU A 51 9.63 31.37 26.81
C GLU A 51 10.66 31.07 27.90
N ALA A 52 11.57 30.11 27.67
CA ALA A 52 12.66 29.79 28.61
C ALA A 52 13.85 30.77 28.55
N GLU A 53 14.01 31.54 27.46
CA GLU A 53 15.14 32.48 27.29
C GLU A 53 14.87 33.90 27.82
N SER A 54 13.67 34.18 28.37
CA SER A 54 13.28 35.53 28.80
C SER A 54 13.31 35.77 30.31
N SER A 55 13.76 34.83 31.15
CA SER A 55 13.82 35.06 32.60
C SER A 55 15.05 34.47 33.28
N GLY A 56 16.01 35.34 33.61
CA GLY A 56 16.72 35.29 34.89
C GLY A 56 18.08 34.57 34.95
N GLN A 57 19.13 35.40 34.91
CA GLN A 57 20.46 35.25 35.55
C GLN A 57 21.39 34.08 35.17
N PRO A 58 22.71 34.34 35.03
CA PRO A 58 23.69 33.31 34.70
C PRO A 58 24.08 32.49 35.96
N PRO A 59 24.07 31.15 35.90
CA PRO A 59 24.80 30.36 36.87
C PRO A 59 26.27 30.22 36.45
N GLU A 60 27.12 30.30 37.46
CA GLU A 60 28.58 30.30 37.41
C GLU A 60 29.18 28.97 36.91
N ASP A 61 30.46 29.05 36.49
CA ASP A 61 31.34 27.94 36.07
C ASP A 61 31.23 26.68 36.95
N ASP A 62 30.73 25.57 36.37
CA ASP A 62 30.97 24.22 36.87
C ASP A 62 31.46 23.32 35.71
N PRO A 63 32.72 22.86 35.71
CA PRO A 63 33.28 22.06 34.62
C PRO A 63 32.99 20.58 34.85
N THR A 64 31.71 20.18 34.81
CA THR A 64 31.38 18.75 34.94
C THR A 64 30.15 18.37 34.13
N GLN A 65 30.34 18.02 32.84
CA GLN A 65 29.53 17.03 32.13
C GLN A 65 30.13 16.73 30.73
N GLN A 66 31.24 16.00 30.73
CA GLN A 66 31.45 15.00 29.71
C GLN A 66 30.54 13.80 30.00
N THR A 67 30.12 13.10 28.94
CA THR A 67 29.58 11.72 28.93
C THR A 67 28.06 11.55 28.75
N GLN A 68 27.48 12.06 27.65
CA GLN A 68 26.32 11.45 27.00
C GLN A 68 26.43 11.68 25.48
N GLN A 69 27.31 10.96 24.78
CA GLN A 69 27.50 11.17 23.33
C GLN A 69 27.68 9.91 22.45
N PRO A 70 28.01 8.69 22.93
CA PRO A 70 28.15 7.55 22.02
C PRO A 70 26.88 6.70 21.82
N ALA A 71 25.99 6.60 22.82
CA ALA A 71 24.82 5.70 22.74
C ALA A 71 23.71 6.24 21.82
N ASP A 72 23.42 7.55 21.89
CA ASP A 72 22.39 8.18 21.06
C ASP A 72 22.76 8.19 19.57
N GLN A 73 24.06 8.37 19.26
CA GLN A 73 24.56 8.26 17.88
C GLN A 73 24.43 6.83 17.35
N GLN A 74 24.73 5.83 18.17
CA GLN A 74 24.66 4.43 17.75
C GLN A 74 23.22 3.98 17.52
N GLN A 75 22.29 4.48 18.34
CA GLN A 75 20.86 4.21 18.19
C GLN A 75 20.26 4.89 16.96
N GLN A 76 20.60 6.16 16.70
CA GLN A 76 20.19 6.86 15.47
C GLN A 76 20.72 6.18 14.19
N GLN A 77 21.95 5.65 14.25
CA GLN A 77 22.54 4.95 13.11
C GLN A 77 21.85 3.60 12.83
N GLN A 78 21.42 2.90 13.89
CA GLN A 78 20.62 1.68 13.77
C GLN A 78 19.23 1.95 13.19
N GLU A 79 18.55 3.00 13.64
CA GLU A 79 17.24 3.39 13.11
C GLU A 79 17.30 3.79 11.63
N GLN A 80 18.35 4.52 11.22
CA GLN A 80 18.58 4.84 9.81
C GLN A 80 18.80 3.60 8.94
N GLN A 81 19.60 2.63 9.41
CA GLN A 81 19.80 1.38 8.68
C GLN A 81 18.51 0.57 8.56
N GLN A 82 17.69 0.54 9.62
CA GLN A 82 16.43 -0.19 9.62
C GLN A 82 15.40 0.45 8.67
N GLN A 83 15.34 1.78 8.62
CA GLN A 83 14.51 2.50 7.64
C GLN A 83 14.99 2.28 6.20
N GLN A 84 16.31 2.28 5.95
CA GLN A 84 16.86 2.00 4.62
C GLN A 84 16.53 0.58 4.14
N GLN A 85 16.59 -0.40 5.06
CA GLN A 85 16.29 -1.79 4.75
C GLN A 85 14.80 -1.98 4.41
N GLN A 86 13.90 -1.35 5.18
CA GLN A 86 12.46 -1.36 4.88
C GLN A 86 12.14 -0.67 3.54
N GLN A 87 12.82 0.43 3.21
CA GLN A 87 12.65 1.09 1.91
C GLN A 87 13.14 0.22 0.74
N GLN A 88 14.23 -0.53 0.91
CA GLN A 88 14.71 -1.47 -0.11
C GLN A 88 13.78 -2.67 -0.31
N GLU A 89 13.17 -3.19 0.75
CA GLU A 89 12.18 -4.27 0.67
C GLU A 89 10.90 -3.81 -0.05
N GLN A 90 10.45 -2.56 0.20
CA GLN A 90 9.31 -1.98 -0.52
C GLN A 90 9.60 -1.77 -2.02
N GLN A 91 10.83 -1.38 -2.38
CA GLN A 91 11.24 -1.22 -3.79
C GLN A 91 11.39 -2.56 -4.52
N GLN A 92 11.53 -3.68 -3.81
CA GLN A 92 11.66 -5.01 -4.41
C GLN A 92 10.34 -5.58 -4.94
N GLN A 93 9.20 -4.96 -4.65
CA GLN A 93 7.93 -5.29 -5.30
C GLN A 93 7.94 -4.71 -6.72
N GLN A 94 8.69 -5.35 -7.61
CA GLN A 94 8.71 -5.00 -9.02
C GLN A 94 7.34 -5.28 -9.63
N GLN A 95 6.69 -4.22 -10.10
CA GLN A 95 5.54 -4.33 -10.97
C GLN A 95 5.99 -5.01 -12.27
N VAL A 96 5.41 -6.17 -12.56
CA VAL A 96 5.76 -6.93 -13.78
C VAL A 96 5.02 -6.30 -14.95
N ASP A 97 5.76 -5.92 -16.00
CA ASP A 97 5.16 -5.40 -17.22
C ASP A 97 4.27 -6.46 -17.88
N CYS A 98 3.06 -6.06 -18.27
CA CYS A 98 2.13 -6.91 -19.03
C CYS A 98 2.05 -6.43 -20.48
N ASP A 99 2.38 -7.29 -21.45
CA ASP A 99 2.16 -7.01 -22.87
C ASP A 99 0.75 -7.40 -23.32
N CYS A 100 0.28 -8.59 -22.93
CA CYS A 100 -0.98 -9.16 -23.37
C CYS A 100 -1.82 -9.63 -22.17
N LEU A 101 -3.05 -9.13 -22.07
CA LEU A 101 -4.03 -9.55 -21.07
C LEU A 101 -5.16 -10.35 -21.73
N TYR A 102 -5.41 -11.55 -21.22
CA TYR A 102 -6.48 -12.44 -21.68
C TYR A 102 -7.52 -12.59 -20.58
N LEU A 103 -8.75 -12.21 -20.86
CA LEU A 103 -9.86 -12.30 -19.92
C LEU A 103 -10.85 -13.37 -20.37
N ASP A 104 -11.11 -14.34 -19.50
CA ASP A 104 -12.25 -15.24 -19.62
C ASP A 104 -13.50 -14.51 -19.10
N MET A 105 -14.33 -14.07 -20.03
CA MET A 105 -15.53 -13.30 -19.73
C MET A 105 -16.56 -14.14 -18.98
N ASN A 106 -16.56 -15.47 -19.10
CA ASN A 106 -17.49 -16.30 -18.34
C ASN A 106 -17.20 -16.23 -16.84
N GLY A 107 -15.92 -16.12 -16.48
CA GLY A 107 -15.48 -15.89 -15.10
C GLY A 107 -15.85 -14.52 -14.53
N ILE A 108 -16.11 -13.52 -15.39
CA ILE A 108 -16.49 -12.16 -14.99
C ILE A 108 -18.02 -11.98 -14.98
N ILE A 109 -18.69 -12.42 -16.05
CA ILE A 109 -20.13 -12.27 -16.23
C ILE A 109 -20.88 -13.02 -15.13
N HIS A 110 -20.46 -14.25 -14.78
CA HIS A 110 -21.21 -15.06 -13.81
C HIS A 110 -21.34 -14.39 -12.43
N PRO A 111 -20.25 -13.85 -11.82
CA PRO A 111 -20.35 -12.99 -10.64
C PRO A 111 -21.15 -11.71 -10.86
N CYS A 112 -21.01 -11.03 -12.00
CA CYS A 112 -21.77 -9.79 -12.25
C CYS A 112 -23.28 -10.00 -12.44
N CYS A 113 -23.71 -11.23 -12.73
CA CYS A 113 -25.13 -11.61 -12.85
C CYS A 113 -25.78 -11.99 -11.51
N HIS A 114 -25.02 -12.12 -10.43
CA HIS A 114 -25.55 -12.51 -9.11
C HIS A 114 -24.89 -11.64 -8.04
N SER A 115 -25.65 -10.76 -7.40
CA SER A 115 -25.12 -10.03 -6.25
C SER A 115 -24.79 -10.99 -5.09
N GLU A 116 -23.82 -10.64 -4.25
CA GLU A 116 -23.43 -11.40 -3.04
C GLU A 116 -24.63 -11.67 -2.10
N ASP A 117 -25.63 -10.79 -2.14
CA ASP A 117 -26.88 -10.87 -1.37
C ASP A 117 -27.94 -11.79 -2.02
N GLY A 118 -27.65 -12.39 -3.17
CA GLY A 118 -28.55 -13.27 -3.91
C GLY A 118 -29.67 -12.56 -4.66
N SER A 119 -29.67 -11.23 -4.72
CA SER A 119 -30.61 -10.48 -5.57
C SER A 119 -30.16 -10.54 -7.03
N SER A 120 -31.05 -10.93 -7.94
CA SER A 120 -30.76 -10.80 -9.38
C SER A 120 -30.56 -9.32 -9.71
N PRO A 121 -29.59 -8.98 -10.59
CA PRO A 121 -29.42 -7.62 -11.06
C PRO A 121 -30.76 -7.18 -11.66
N PRO A 122 -31.30 -6.03 -11.23
CA PRO A 122 -32.65 -5.63 -11.59
C PRO A 122 -32.76 -5.22 -13.07
N SER A 123 -31.62 -4.97 -13.76
CA SER A 123 -31.61 -4.68 -15.20
C SER A 123 -30.33 -5.15 -15.92
N GLU A 124 -30.45 -5.35 -17.23
CA GLU A 124 -29.33 -5.60 -18.13
C GLU A 124 -28.29 -4.46 -18.11
N SER A 125 -28.76 -3.22 -17.95
CA SER A 125 -27.88 -2.04 -17.88
C SER A 125 -26.97 -2.07 -16.65
N GLU A 126 -27.49 -2.48 -15.49
CA GLU A 126 -26.71 -2.58 -14.26
C GLU A 126 -25.70 -3.73 -14.32
N MET A 127 -26.10 -4.85 -14.93
CA MET A 127 -25.18 -5.97 -15.20
C MET A 127 -24.01 -5.52 -16.09
N HIS A 128 -24.28 -4.79 -17.18
CA HIS A 128 -23.24 -4.25 -18.04
C HIS A 128 -22.31 -3.28 -17.30
N GLN A 129 -22.86 -2.41 -16.47
CA GLN A 129 -22.06 -1.50 -15.66
C GLN A 129 -21.14 -2.25 -14.70
N ALA A 130 -21.63 -3.30 -14.04
CA ALA A 130 -20.81 -4.14 -13.16
C ALA A 130 -19.68 -4.84 -13.93
N ILE A 131 -19.96 -5.36 -15.14
CA ILE A 131 -18.96 -5.97 -16.01
C ILE A 131 -17.88 -4.95 -16.41
N PHE A 132 -18.28 -3.73 -16.81
CA PHE A 132 -17.34 -2.69 -17.19
C PHE A 132 -16.44 -2.27 -16.03
N LEU A 133 -17.00 -2.04 -14.84
CA LEU A 133 -16.21 -1.70 -13.65
C LEU A 133 -15.21 -2.81 -13.30
N TYR A 134 -15.59 -4.08 -13.47
CA TYR A 134 -14.68 -5.21 -13.24
C TYR A 134 -13.52 -5.20 -14.24
N ILE A 135 -13.81 -5.04 -15.54
CA ILE A 135 -12.78 -5.02 -16.59
C ILE A 135 -11.86 -3.82 -16.42
N ASP A 136 -12.41 -2.62 -16.20
CA ASP A 136 -11.65 -1.39 -15.98
C ASP A 136 -10.65 -1.60 -14.84
N ARG A 137 -11.09 -2.26 -13.77
CA ARG A 137 -10.23 -2.57 -12.64
C ARG A 137 -9.09 -3.52 -13.00
N LEU A 138 -9.36 -4.58 -13.75
CA LEU A 138 -8.32 -5.53 -14.18
C LEU A 138 -7.32 -4.88 -15.14
N VAL A 139 -7.79 -4.03 -16.05
CA VAL A 139 -6.94 -3.30 -17.00
C VAL A 139 -6.11 -2.24 -16.28
N GLU A 140 -6.69 -1.55 -15.29
CA GLU A 140 -5.96 -0.59 -14.45
C GLU A 140 -4.81 -1.27 -13.70
N ILE A 141 -5.07 -2.45 -13.14
CA ILE A 141 -4.08 -3.26 -12.43
C ILE A 141 -2.99 -3.78 -13.38
N ALA A 142 -3.39 -4.40 -14.50
CA ALA A 142 -2.48 -5.14 -15.36
C ALA A 142 -1.71 -4.24 -16.33
N GLN A 143 -2.26 -3.07 -16.72
CA GLN A 143 -1.67 -2.14 -17.68
C GLN A 143 -1.14 -2.82 -18.98
N PRO A 144 -1.97 -3.59 -19.72
CA PRO A 144 -1.50 -4.28 -20.92
C PRO A 144 -1.04 -3.30 -22.00
N ARG A 145 0.18 -3.48 -22.52
CA ARG A 145 0.79 -2.56 -23.50
C ARG A 145 0.45 -2.87 -24.96
N LEU A 146 0.11 -4.10 -25.29
CA LEU A 146 -0.05 -4.56 -26.69
C LEU A 146 -1.45 -5.08 -26.99
N LEU A 147 -1.98 -6.00 -26.17
CA LEU A 147 -3.23 -6.70 -26.46
C LEU A 147 -4.11 -6.87 -25.22
N LEU A 148 -5.39 -6.52 -25.37
CA LEU A 148 -6.47 -6.96 -24.50
C LEU A 148 -7.38 -7.91 -25.28
N TYR A 149 -7.48 -9.17 -24.84
CA TYR A 149 -8.32 -10.19 -25.47
C TYR A 149 -9.46 -10.60 -24.53
N LEU A 150 -10.70 -10.41 -24.97
CA LEU A 150 -11.90 -10.78 -24.21
C LEU A 150 -12.53 -12.03 -24.83
N ALA A 151 -12.43 -13.16 -24.13
CA ALA A 151 -12.94 -14.45 -24.59
C ALA A 151 -14.33 -14.70 -24.00
N ILE A 152 -15.36 -14.79 -24.84
CA ILE A 152 -16.72 -15.18 -24.42
C ILE A 152 -17.00 -16.59 -24.95
N GLY A 153 -17.21 -17.54 -24.05
CA GLY A 153 -17.58 -18.92 -24.39
C GLY A 153 -19.09 -19.06 -24.58
N LYS A 154 -19.50 -20.02 -25.40
CA LYS A 154 -20.90 -20.44 -25.53
C LYS A 154 -21.28 -21.49 -24.49
#